data_AF-A0A2N2CFH0-F1
#
_entry.id   AF-A0A2N2CFH0-F1
#
_cell.length_a   1.000
_cell.length_b   1.000
_cell.length_c   1.000
_cell.angle_alpha   90.00
_cell.angle_beta   90.00
_cell.angle_gamma   90.00
#
_symmetry.space_group_name_H-M   'P 1'
#
loop_
_entity.id
_entity.type
_entity.pdbx_description
1 polymer ?
#
loop_
_entity_poly.entity_id
_entity_poly.type
_entity_poly.pdbx_seq_one_letter_code
_entity_poly.pdbx_strand_id
1 'polypeptide(L)'
;MLNTIKKHWFIVLVGVLFVAATVYFAYDMTKGFLPGKNVSGKDVVFEINGQNVTADDLYERLFDDLGNSALYTLFERAVVAQSFTADKDMISQAKIQAESTIANFKSYYGETAYEAILLQAIKGVGYSSIDDLDDYFLHLTMVESMTKAYFDTNMDKYLPEFVTAKKPRIVRHILVKMDDPTKPTEVEKTRWDEVKNALAGGESFEAVAKRLSDDTGSQPDSGLLGYVDSNTQFVPEFLAATLALGSGETSEWVRTTYGYHLIRIDSTDLADLKKEDGFYQALSSYYPKAVFTMIWENAKKLNIDFKGNDDIKARLLSFMSIEEAE
;
A
#
# COMPACT_ATOMS: atom_id res chain seq x y z
N MET A 1 37.57 -32.81 36.42
CA MET A 1 36.57 -33.19 35.40
C MET A 1 35.72 -34.39 35.84
N LEU A 2 36.31 -35.58 36.04
CA LEU A 2 35.57 -36.79 36.48
C LEU A 2 34.80 -36.62 37.82
N ASN A 3 35.38 -35.94 38.82
CA ASN A 3 34.70 -35.69 40.11
C ASN A 3 33.52 -34.72 39.98
N THR A 4 33.60 -33.74 39.07
CA THR A 4 32.52 -32.79 38.78
C THR A 4 31.34 -33.49 38.10
N ILE A 5 31.64 -34.36 37.13
CA ILE A 5 30.64 -35.18 36.43
C ILE A 5 29.97 -36.15 37.40
N LYS A 6 30.71 -36.79 38.32
CA LYS A 6 30.12 -37.66 39.36
C LYS A 6 29.25 -36.90 40.36
N LYS A 7 29.61 -35.66 40.73
CA LYS A 7 28.83 -34.85 41.69
C LYS A 7 27.53 -34.29 41.08
N HIS A 8 27.54 -34.01 39.78
CA HIS A 8 26.42 -33.42 39.04
C HIS A 8 25.88 -34.35 37.95
N TRP A 9 26.04 -35.67 38.11
CA TRP A 9 25.73 -36.65 37.07
C TRP A 9 24.27 -36.58 36.61
N PHE A 10 23.35 -36.25 37.52
CA PHE A 10 21.93 -36.06 37.22
C PHE A 10 21.68 -34.82 36.34
N ILE A 11 22.40 -33.72 36.56
CA ILE A 11 22.30 -32.50 35.73
C ILE A 11 22.87 -32.78 34.33
N VAL A 12 23.97 -33.54 34.26
CA VAL A 12 24.54 -33.98 32.98
C VAL A 12 23.58 -34.93 32.25
N LEU A 13 22.95 -35.87 32.95
CA LEU A 13 21.94 -36.78 32.39
C LEU A 13 20.73 -36.02 31.85
N VAL A 14 20.20 -35.07 32.61
CA VAL A 14 19.09 -34.20 32.17
C VAL A 14 19.50 -33.35 30.97
N GLY A 15 20.71 -32.80 30.97
CA GLY A 15 21.25 -32.08 29.80
C GLY A 15 21.36 -32.96 28.56
N VAL A 16 21.81 -34.20 28.69
CA VAL A 16 21.87 -35.18 27.59
C VAL A 16 20.47 -35.57 27.10
N LEU A 17 19.50 -35.74 28.01
CA LEU A 17 18.11 -36.02 27.65
C LEU A 17 17.45 -34.83 26.94
N PHE A 18 17.73 -33.60 27.36
CA PHE A 18 17.28 -32.40 26.66
C PHE A 18 17.90 -32.29 25.28
N VAL A 19 19.21 -32.50 25.15
CA VAL A 19 19.87 -32.50 23.82
C VAL A 19 19.30 -33.62 22.93
N ALA A 20 19.10 -34.82 23.46
CA ALA A 20 18.49 -35.93 22.72
C ALA A 20 17.03 -35.63 22.33
N ALA A 21 16.26 -34.98 23.21
CA ALA A 21 14.89 -34.56 22.93
C ALA A 21 14.85 -33.42 21.90
N THR A 22 15.76 -32.44 21.96
CA THR A 22 15.88 -31.36 20.97
C THR A 22 16.32 -31.90 19.62
N VAL A 23 17.26 -32.85 19.58
CA VAL A 23 17.67 -33.54 18.34
C VAL A 23 16.52 -34.38 17.79
N TYR A 24 15.77 -35.07 18.64
CA TYR A 24 14.58 -35.83 18.24
C TYR A 24 13.46 -34.92 17.75
N PHE A 25 13.18 -33.80 18.42
CA PHE A 25 12.17 -32.82 18.00
C PHE A 25 12.57 -32.11 16.70
N ALA A 26 13.84 -31.74 16.55
CA ALA A 26 14.36 -31.20 15.30
C ALA A 26 14.17 -32.23 14.17
N TYR A 27 14.58 -33.48 14.39
CA TYR A 27 14.34 -34.58 13.46
C TYR A 27 12.84 -34.80 13.17
N ASP A 28 11.96 -34.77 14.16
CA ASP A 28 10.52 -35.00 14.03
C ASP A 28 9.80 -33.85 13.29
N MET A 29 10.22 -32.62 13.52
CA MET A 29 9.74 -31.44 12.80
C MET A 29 10.26 -31.39 11.36
N THR A 30 11.49 -31.85 11.10
CA THR A 30 12.09 -31.79 9.75
C THR A 30 11.87 -33.04 8.91
N LYS A 31 11.57 -34.21 9.51
CA LYS A 31 11.36 -35.47 8.77
C LYS A 31 10.18 -35.41 7.80
N GLY A 32 9.31 -34.40 7.89
CA GLY A 32 8.14 -34.23 7.02
C GLY A 32 8.36 -33.32 5.82
N PHE A 33 9.48 -32.60 5.73
CA PHE A 33 9.65 -31.55 4.73
C PHE A 33 10.24 -31.99 3.39
N LEU A 34 10.81 -33.21 3.28
CA LEU A 34 11.01 -34.03 2.06
C LEU A 34 11.86 -35.30 2.41
N PRO A 35 11.33 -36.31 3.12
CA PRO A 35 12.06 -37.56 3.44
C PRO A 35 12.09 -38.56 2.27
N GLY A 36 12.04 -38.06 1.03
CA GLY A 36 11.88 -38.86 -0.17
C GLY A 36 13.18 -39.45 -0.72
N LYS A 37 13.06 -40.15 -1.85
CA LYS A 37 14.19 -40.56 -2.69
C LYS A 37 15.06 -39.32 -2.99
N ASN A 38 16.36 -39.39 -2.75
CA ASN A 38 17.31 -38.37 -3.20
C ASN A 38 18.08 -38.93 -4.40
N VAL A 39 18.21 -38.15 -5.46
CA VAL A 39 18.97 -38.54 -6.67
C VAL A 39 19.96 -37.43 -6.99
N SER A 40 21.25 -37.78 -7.00
CA SER A 40 22.35 -36.85 -7.28
C SER A 40 22.37 -35.60 -6.39
N GLY A 41 21.97 -35.74 -5.11
CA GLY A 41 21.93 -34.64 -4.15
C GLY A 41 20.63 -33.83 -4.18
N LYS A 42 19.69 -34.14 -5.10
CA LYS A 42 18.40 -33.45 -5.22
C LYS A 42 17.27 -34.28 -4.61
N ASP A 43 16.42 -33.63 -3.82
CA ASP A 43 15.26 -34.27 -3.22
C ASP A 43 14.17 -34.48 -4.27
N VAL A 44 13.64 -35.70 -4.39
CA VAL A 44 12.55 -36.02 -5.31
C VAL A 44 11.21 -35.63 -4.67
N VAL A 45 10.45 -34.78 -5.36
CA VAL A 45 9.09 -34.38 -4.99
C VAL A 45 8.10 -35.47 -5.37
N PHE A 46 8.18 -35.99 -6.60
CA PHE A 46 7.42 -37.15 -7.05
C PHE A 46 8.10 -37.89 -8.19
N GLU A 47 7.70 -39.15 -8.44
CA GLU A 47 8.20 -39.98 -9.53
C GLU A 47 7.01 -40.53 -10.36
N ILE A 48 7.12 -40.49 -11.70
CA ILE A 48 6.17 -41.12 -12.61
C ILE A 48 6.96 -42.01 -13.58
N ASN A 49 6.67 -43.32 -13.60
CA ASN A 49 7.31 -44.29 -14.50
C ASN A 49 8.86 -44.25 -14.48
N GLY A 50 9.47 -44.09 -13.31
CA GLY A 50 10.94 -44.01 -13.19
C GLY A 50 11.55 -42.64 -13.49
N GLN A 51 10.75 -41.64 -13.91
CA GLN A 51 11.19 -40.27 -14.09
C GLN A 51 10.91 -39.47 -12.82
N ASN A 52 11.96 -38.91 -12.23
CA ASN A 52 11.84 -38.09 -11.02
C ASN A 52 11.60 -36.63 -11.39
N VAL A 53 10.75 -35.97 -10.63
CA VAL A 53 10.67 -34.51 -10.53
C VAL A 53 11.24 -34.10 -9.19
N THR A 54 12.23 -33.22 -9.20
CA THR A 54 12.99 -32.82 -8.02
C THR A 54 12.49 -31.51 -7.42
N ALA A 55 12.92 -31.21 -6.19
CA ALA A 55 12.64 -29.96 -5.51
C ALA A 55 13.24 -28.77 -6.28
N ASP A 56 14.39 -28.97 -6.93
CA ASP A 56 14.98 -27.98 -7.82
C ASP A 56 14.07 -27.74 -9.04
N ASP A 57 13.56 -28.78 -9.69
CA ASP A 57 12.66 -28.64 -10.84
C ASP A 57 11.36 -27.91 -10.45
N LEU A 58 10.83 -28.23 -9.25
CA LEU A 58 9.67 -27.53 -8.70
C LEU A 58 10.00 -26.07 -8.35
N TYR A 59 11.15 -25.82 -7.74
CA TYR A 59 11.62 -24.49 -7.38
C TYR A 59 11.82 -23.64 -8.63
N GLU A 60 12.53 -24.15 -9.64
CA GLU A 60 12.73 -23.49 -10.93
C GLU A 60 11.40 -23.15 -11.57
N ARG A 61 10.44 -24.09 -11.58
CA ARG A 61 9.11 -23.83 -12.14
C ARG A 61 8.31 -22.77 -11.37
N LEU A 62 8.29 -22.85 -10.04
CA LEU A 62 7.62 -21.84 -9.20
C LEU A 62 8.28 -20.46 -9.36
N PHE A 63 9.60 -20.46 -9.50
CA PHE A 63 10.40 -19.26 -9.70
C PHE A 63 10.20 -18.66 -11.10
N ASP A 64 10.01 -19.46 -12.13
CA ASP A 64 9.69 -18.96 -13.48
C ASP A 64 8.31 -18.30 -13.55
N ASP A 65 7.32 -18.84 -12.83
CA ASP A 65 5.94 -18.33 -12.86
C ASP A 65 5.75 -17.07 -11.97
N LEU A 66 6.40 -17.00 -10.80
CA LEU A 66 6.18 -15.93 -9.79
C LEU A 66 7.46 -15.36 -9.17
N GLY A 67 8.62 -15.95 -9.48
CA GLY A 67 9.85 -15.77 -8.73
C GLY A 67 10.42 -14.36 -8.78
N ASN A 68 10.32 -13.66 -9.91
CA ASN A 68 10.87 -12.30 -10.00
C ASN A 68 10.12 -11.30 -9.10
N SER A 69 8.80 -11.40 -9.03
CA SER A 69 7.98 -10.54 -8.15
C SER A 69 8.20 -10.89 -6.68
N ALA A 70 8.19 -12.18 -6.33
CA ALA A 70 8.47 -12.64 -4.97
C ALA A 70 9.90 -12.27 -4.51
N LEU A 71 10.89 -12.43 -5.38
CA LEU A 71 12.27 -12.03 -5.16
C LEU A 71 12.38 -10.52 -4.91
N TYR A 72 11.72 -9.71 -5.74
CA TYR A 72 11.68 -8.26 -5.52
C TYR A 72 11.01 -7.89 -4.20
N THR A 73 9.86 -8.47 -3.84
CA THR A 73 9.19 -8.19 -2.57
C THR A 73 10.08 -8.51 -1.37
N LEU A 74 10.80 -9.64 -1.38
CA LEU A 74 11.74 -9.98 -0.32
C LEU A 74 12.92 -9.00 -0.27
N PHE A 75 13.46 -8.64 -1.43
CA PHE A 75 14.55 -7.67 -1.55
C PHE A 75 14.15 -6.29 -1.03
N GLU A 76 13.00 -5.77 -1.47
CA GLU A 76 12.45 -4.48 -1.08
C GLU A 76 12.21 -4.41 0.44
N ARG A 77 11.54 -5.40 1.03
CA ARG A 77 11.34 -5.48 2.49
C ARG A 77 12.66 -5.47 3.25
N ALA A 78 13.65 -6.23 2.80
CA ALA A 78 14.96 -6.28 3.44
C ALA A 78 15.71 -4.94 3.33
N VAL A 79 15.59 -4.24 2.19
CA VAL A 79 16.20 -2.93 1.98
C VAL A 79 15.53 -1.89 2.86
N VAL A 80 14.19 -1.82 2.90
CA VAL A 80 13.44 -0.86 3.71
C VAL A 80 13.73 -1.06 5.20
N ALA A 81 13.67 -2.30 5.68
CA ALA A 81 13.96 -2.63 7.08
C ALA A 81 15.38 -2.23 7.53
N GLN A 82 16.36 -2.25 6.63
CA GLN A 82 17.76 -1.90 6.93
C GLN A 82 18.10 -0.44 6.63
N SER A 83 17.35 0.23 5.75
CA SER A 83 17.61 1.62 5.33
C SER A 83 16.85 2.63 6.19
N PHE A 84 15.80 2.22 6.88
CA PHE A 84 14.92 3.10 7.62
C PHE A 84 14.67 2.54 9.02
N THR A 85 14.77 3.40 10.04
CA THR A 85 14.41 3.05 11.41
C THR A 85 13.07 3.67 11.74
N ALA A 86 12.05 2.85 11.99
CA ALA A 86 10.73 3.34 12.37
C ALA A 86 10.79 4.04 13.74
N ASP A 87 10.12 5.19 13.83
CA ASP A 87 9.90 5.86 15.11
C ASP A 87 8.69 5.27 15.85
N LYS A 88 8.47 5.76 17.08
CA LYS A 88 7.39 5.27 17.94
C LYS A 88 6.00 5.58 17.40
N ASP A 89 5.86 6.69 16.67
CA ASP A 89 4.57 7.11 16.15
C ASP A 89 4.19 6.21 14.98
N MET A 90 5.13 5.89 14.09
CA MET A 90 4.92 4.92 13.00
C MET A 90 4.51 3.54 13.54
N ILE A 91 5.21 3.04 14.56
CA ILE A 91 4.87 1.75 15.19
C ILE A 91 3.47 1.80 15.80
N SER A 92 3.13 2.90 16.48
CA SER A 92 1.80 3.08 17.07
C SER A 92 0.69 3.15 16.01
N GLN A 93 0.91 3.88 14.92
CA GLN A 93 -0.07 4.01 13.83
C GLN A 93 -0.27 2.69 13.09
N ALA A 94 0.81 1.94 12.82
CA ALA A 94 0.73 0.63 12.20
C ALA A 94 -0.17 -0.33 13.00
N LYS A 95 -0.01 -0.34 14.33
CA LYS A 95 -0.85 -1.12 15.22
C LYS A 95 -2.33 -0.69 15.20
N ILE A 96 -2.59 0.62 15.26
CA ILE A 96 -3.96 1.15 15.18
C ILE A 96 -4.62 0.73 13.85
N GLN A 97 -3.86 0.79 12.75
CA GLN A 97 -4.34 0.41 11.44
C GLN A 97 -4.61 -1.10 11.34
N ALA A 98 -3.78 -1.94 11.95
CA ALA A 98 -4.00 -3.38 12.06
C ALA A 98 -5.29 -3.69 12.83
N GLU A 99 -5.45 -3.09 14.02
CA GLU A 99 -6.64 -3.27 14.87
C GLU A 99 -7.92 -2.81 14.15
N SER A 100 -7.87 -1.64 13.50
CA SER A 100 -9.00 -1.11 12.72
C SER A 100 -9.34 -2.02 11.54
N THR A 101 -8.33 -2.54 10.84
CA THR A 101 -8.54 -3.46 9.70
C THR A 101 -9.21 -4.75 10.17
N ILE A 102 -8.77 -5.33 11.28
CA ILE A 102 -9.40 -6.51 11.87
C ILE A 102 -10.87 -6.21 12.24
N ALA A 103 -11.13 -5.08 12.91
CA ALA A 103 -12.47 -4.68 13.31
C ALA A 103 -13.41 -4.48 12.10
N ASN A 104 -12.91 -3.85 11.04
CA ASN A 104 -13.66 -3.63 9.81
C ASN A 104 -13.98 -4.96 9.10
N PHE A 105 -12.99 -5.85 8.98
CA PHE A 105 -13.19 -7.18 8.41
C PHE A 105 -14.20 -8.00 9.23
N LYS A 106 -14.14 -7.95 10.56
CA LYS A 106 -15.14 -8.57 11.44
C LYS A 106 -16.54 -8.00 11.23
N SER A 107 -16.66 -6.68 11.14
CA SER A 107 -17.96 -6.03 10.93
C SER A 107 -18.58 -6.40 9.58
N TYR A 108 -17.77 -6.57 8.53
CA TYR A 108 -18.25 -6.82 7.18
C TYR A 108 -18.46 -8.31 6.87
N TYR A 109 -17.54 -9.17 7.30
CA TYR A 109 -17.55 -10.60 7.00
C TYR A 109 -18.03 -11.49 8.16
N GLY A 110 -18.16 -10.94 9.36
CA GLY A 110 -18.57 -11.66 10.56
C GLY A 110 -17.42 -12.37 11.28
N GLU A 111 -17.61 -12.62 12.59
CA GLU A 111 -16.60 -13.17 13.51
C GLU A 111 -16.03 -14.54 13.12
N THR A 112 -16.72 -15.31 12.27
CA THR A 112 -16.30 -16.66 11.88
C THR A 112 -15.56 -16.73 10.55
N ALA A 113 -15.79 -15.77 9.63
CA ALA A 113 -15.24 -15.80 8.28
C ALA A 113 -14.12 -14.77 8.06
N TYR A 114 -14.07 -13.70 8.87
CA TYR A 114 -13.13 -12.59 8.66
C TYR A 114 -11.68 -13.06 8.62
N GLU A 115 -11.28 -13.97 9.50
CA GLU A 115 -9.89 -14.41 9.66
C GLU A 115 -9.38 -15.13 8.41
N ALA A 116 -10.15 -16.07 7.87
CA ALA A 116 -9.76 -16.77 6.64
C ALA A 116 -9.64 -15.82 5.43
N ILE A 117 -10.55 -14.84 5.34
CA ILE A 117 -10.56 -13.85 4.24
C ILE A 117 -9.38 -12.88 4.38
N LEU A 118 -9.14 -12.37 5.59
CA LEU A 118 -8.03 -11.47 5.88
C LEU A 118 -6.68 -12.17 5.65
N LEU A 119 -6.54 -13.41 6.12
CA LEU A 119 -5.36 -14.23 5.88
C LEU A 119 -5.12 -14.45 4.38
N GLN A 120 -6.17 -14.71 3.61
CA GLN A 120 -6.05 -14.86 2.16
C GLN A 120 -5.58 -13.55 1.47
N ALA A 121 -6.04 -12.39 1.95
CA ALA A 121 -5.62 -11.09 1.44
C ALA A 121 -4.14 -10.82 1.72
N ILE A 122 -3.67 -11.05 2.94
CA ILE A 122 -2.28 -10.75 3.33
C ILE A 122 -1.27 -11.78 2.79
N LYS A 123 -1.70 -13.02 2.52
CA LYS A 123 -0.89 -14.01 1.80
C LYS A 123 -0.47 -13.53 0.41
N GLY A 124 -1.37 -12.82 -0.28
CA GLY A 124 -1.07 -12.25 -1.61
C GLY A 124 0.07 -11.24 -1.60
N VAL A 125 0.37 -10.64 -0.44
CA VAL A 125 1.43 -9.64 -0.25
C VAL A 125 2.61 -10.17 0.59
N GLY A 126 2.68 -11.49 0.79
CA GLY A 126 3.85 -12.15 1.40
C GLY A 126 3.82 -12.26 2.92
N TYR A 127 2.64 -12.21 3.54
CA TYR A 127 2.44 -12.38 4.99
C TYR A 127 1.63 -13.65 5.28
N SER A 128 1.98 -14.38 6.32
CA SER A 128 1.49 -15.75 6.54
C SER A 128 0.63 -15.91 7.79
N SER A 129 0.60 -14.91 8.67
CA SER A 129 -0.24 -14.84 9.86
C SER A 129 -0.96 -13.49 9.95
N ILE A 130 -2.15 -13.48 10.54
CA ILE A 130 -2.84 -12.23 10.90
C ILE A 130 -2.03 -11.42 11.92
N ASP A 131 -1.24 -12.10 12.75
CA ASP A 131 -0.34 -11.45 13.70
C ASP A 131 0.74 -10.61 13.00
N ASP A 132 0.99 -10.85 11.71
CA ASP A 132 1.95 -10.07 10.93
C ASP A 132 1.37 -8.74 10.40
N LEU A 133 0.11 -8.41 10.71
CA LEU A 133 -0.54 -7.18 10.22
C LEU A 133 0.15 -5.91 10.72
N ASP A 134 0.64 -5.92 11.96
CA ASP A 134 1.40 -4.79 12.52
C ASP A 134 2.66 -4.56 11.67
N ASP A 135 3.39 -5.63 11.34
CA ASP A 135 4.59 -5.57 10.50
C ASP A 135 4.26 -5.18 9.04
N TYR A 136 3.10 -5.59 8.53
CA TYR A 136 2.61 -5.17 7.23
C TYR A 136 2.34 -3.67 7.18
N PHE A 137 1.55 -3.12 8.11
CA PHE A 137 1.27 -1.70 8.13
C PHE A 137 2.51 -0.86 8.47
N LEU A 138 3.41 -1.39 9.30
CA LEU A 138 4.68 -0.73 9.58
C LEU A 138 5.55 -0.64 8.32
N HIS A 139 5.67 -1.74 7.58
CA HIS A 139 6.36 -1.77 6.29
C HIS A 139 5.77 -0.76 5.32
N LEU A 140 4.44 -0.74 5.14
CA LEU A 140 3.78 0.24 4.26
C LEU A 140 4.08 1.68 4.68
N THR A 141 4.02 1.98 5.97
CA THR A 141 4.30 3.32 6.50
C THR A 141 5.76 3.73 6.25
N MET A 142 6.70 2.79 6.38
CA MET A 142 8.12 3.03 6.08
C MET A 142 8.33 3.28 4.58
N VAL A 143 7.74 2.46 3.71
CA VAL A 143 7.79 2.64 2.26
C VAL A 143 7.23 3.99 1.86
N GLU A 144 6.08 4.38 2.41
CA GLU A 144 5.44 5.66 2.15
C GLU A 144 6.34 6.83 2.57
N SER A 145 6.91 6.77 3.79
CA SER A 145 7.83 7.79 4.29
C SER A 145 9.09 7.93 3.42
N MET A 146 9.70 6.81 3.03
CA MET A 146 10.84 6.81 2.11
C MET A 146 10.46 7.39 0.74
N THR A 147 9.27 7.02 0.23
CA THR A 147 8.77 7.50 -1.06
C THR A 147 8.53 9.00 -1.05
N LYS A 148 7.90 9.52 0.00
CA LYS A 148 7.70 10.96 0.24
C LYS A 148 9.04 11.70 0.23
N ALA A 149 10.02 11.22 1.02
CA ALA A 149 11.35 11.83 1.07
C ALA A 149 12.10 11.77 -0.28
N TYR A 150 11.95 10.67 -1.02
CA TYR A 150 12.56 10.54 -2.34
C TYR A 150 11.95 11.51 -3.35
N PHE A 151 10.63 11.61 -3.45
CA PHE A 151 10.01 12.59 -4.34
C PHE A 151 10.32 14.03 -3.93
N ASP A 152 10.34 14.33 -2.62
CA ASP A 152 10.69 15.66 -2.11
C ASP A 152 12.06 16.15 -2.52
N THR A 153 13.04 15.25 -2.51
CA THR A 153 14.41 15.56 -2.93
C THR A 153 14.58 15.58 -4.45
N ASN A 154 13.60 15.07 -5.20
CA ASN A 154 13.65 14.93 -6.66
C ASN A 154 12.47 15.63 -7.37
N MET A 155 11.83 16.61 -6.71
CA MET A 155 10.56 17.17 -7.19
C MET A 155 10.72 17.88 -8.54
N ASP A 156 11.84 18.56 -8.77
CA ASP A 156 12.16 19.23 -10.04
C ASP A 156 12.16 18.27 -11.24
N LYS A 157 12.48 16.99 -11.01
CA LYS A 157 12.48 15.95 -12.04
C LYS A 157 11.09 15.43 -12.33
N TYR A 158 10.27 15.20 -11.30
CA TYR A 158 9.00 14.47 -11.43
C TYR A 158 7.78 15.39 -11.57
N LEU A 159 7.83 16.59 -11.01
CA LEU A 159 6.66 17.46 -10.94
C LEU A 159 6.23 18.09 -12.28
N PRO A 160 7.12 18.59 -13.15
CA PRO A 160 6.69 19.37 -14.32
C PRO A 160 5.77 18.61 -15.29
N GLU A 161 6.15 17.38 -15.63
CA GLU A 161 5.33 16.52 -16.50
C GLU A 161 4.07 16.02 -15.77
N PHE A 162 4.20 15.60 -14.50
CA PHE A 162 3.05 15.17 -13.71
C PHE A 162 1.97 16.26 -13.59
N VAL A 163 2.35 17.50 -13.27
CA VAL A 163 1.38 18.61 -13.16
C VAL A 163 0.72 18.89 -14.50
N THR A 164 1.47 18.82 -15.59
CA THR A 164 0.93 19.03 -16.94
C THR A 164 -0.05 17.93 -17.32
N ALA A 165 0.30 16.66 -17.07
CA ALA A 165 -0.49 15.51 -17.47
C ALA A 165 -1.70 15.26 -16.56
N LYS A 166 -1.52 15.41 -15.25
CA LYS A 166 -2.50 15.03 -14.22
C LYS A 166 -3.28 16.20 -13.67
N LYS A 167 -2.76 17.42 -13.77
CA LYS A 167 -3.47 18.62 -13.30
C LYS A 167 -3.93 18.48 -11.83
N PRO A 168 -3.04 18.15 -10.87
CA PRO A 168 -3.43 17.93 -9.48
C PRO A 168 -3.99 19.21 -8.82
N ARG A 169 -4.95 19.06 -7.91
CA ARG A 169 -5.62 20.16 -7.19
C ARG A 169 -6.36 19.67 -5.94
N ILE A 170 -6.62 20.56 -4.99
CA ILE A 170 -7.48 20.30 -3.82
C ILE A 170 -8.86 20.87 -4.11
N VAL A 171 -9.89 20.03 -4.02
CA VAL A 171 -11.24 20.37 -4.46
C VAL A 171 -12.22 20.36 -3.30
N ARG A 172 -13.11 21.34 -3.31
CA ARG A 172 -14.29 21.40 -2.47
C ARG A 172 -15.52 21.61 -3.34
N HIS A 173 -16.68 21.09 -2.93
CA HIS A 173 -17.91 21.29 -3.68
C HIS A 173 -19.16 21.40 -2.81
N ILE A 174 -20.23 21.92 -3.40
CA ILE A 174 -21.58 21.94 -2.86
C ILE A 174 -22.48 21.22 -3.86
N LEU A 175 -23.12 20.15 -3.44
CA LEU A 175 -24.16 19.47 -4.21
C LEU A 175 -25.53 19.97 -3.79
N VAL A 176 -26.36 20.39 -4.74
CA VAL A 176 -27.81 20.45 -4.57
C VAL A 176 -28.41 19.28 -5.35
N LYS A 177 -28.86 18.28 -4.61
CA LYS A 177 -29.30 17.01 -5.20
C LYS A 177 -30.63 17.20 -5.93
N MET A 178 -30.73 16.59 -7.11
CA MET A 178 -31.98 16.58 -7.89
C MET A 178 -32.25 15.21 -8.49
N ASP A 179 -33.52 14.78 -8.47
CA ASP A 179 -33.94 13.53 -9.09
C ASP A 179 -33.94 13.64 -10.63
N ASP A 180 -34.41 14.78 -11.16
CA ASP A 180 -34.26 15.18 -12.57
C ASP A 180 -33.69 16.61 -12.64
N PRO A 181 -32.37 16.77 -12.81
CA PRO A 181 -31.71 18.07 -12.94
C PRO A 181 -32.20 18.91 -14.13
N THR A 182 -32.94 18.33 -15.07
CA THR A 182 -33.56 19.03 -16.20
C THR A 182 -34.97 19.55 -15.87
N LYS A 183 -35.60 19.01 -14.82
CA LYS A 183 -36.92 19.39 -14.33
C LYS A 183 -36.95 19.43 -12.79
N PRO A 184 -36.21 20.37 -12.18
CA PRO A 184 -36.17 20.46 -10.72
C PRO A 184 -37.58 20.74 -10.16
N THR A 185 -37.93 20.02 -9.09
CA THR A 185 -39.12 20.27 -8.29
C THR A 185 -39.01 21.61 -7.56
N GLU A 186 -40.14 22.14 -7.07
CA GLU A 186 -40.12 23.39 -6.30
C GLU A 186 -39.31 23.27 -4.99
N VAL A 187 -39.25 22.07 -4.39
CA VAL A 187 -38.43 21.80 -3.20
C VAL A 187 -36.94 21.88 -3.54
N GLU A 188 -36.51 21.26 -4.64
CA GLU A 188 -35.12 21.30 -5.10
C GLU A 188 -34.70 22.72 -5.52
N LYS A 189 -35.59 23.47 -6.18
CA LYS A 189 -35.36 24.89 -6.49
C LYS A 189 -35.21 25.73 -5.23
N THR A 190 -36.05 25.50 -4.23
CA THR A 190 -35.96 26.23 -2.96
C THR A 190 -34.60 25.99 -2.30
N ARG A 191 -34.11 24.74 -2.25
CA ARG A 191 -32.77 24.43 -1.72
C ARG A 191 -31.66 25.09 -2.55
N TRP A 192 -31.80 25.08 -3.87
CA TRP A 192 -30.85 25.76 -4.74
C TRP A 192 -30.79 27.26 -4.45
N ASP A 193 -31.94 27.91 -4.33
CA ASP A 193 -32.02 29.34 -4.01
C ASP A 193 -31.49 29.62 -2.60
N GLU A 194 -31.71 28.74 -1.62
CA GLU A 194 -31.10 28.84 -0.28
C GLU A 194 -29.57 28.87 -0.34
N VAL A 195 -28.95 27.95 -1.10
CA VAL A 195 -27.48 27.94 -1.29
C VAL A 195 -27.00 29.22 -1.96
N LYS A 196 -27.67 29.65 -3.04
CA LYS A 196 -27.31 30.87 -3.77
C LYS A 196 -27.43 32.12 -2.88
N ASN A 197 -28.50 32.22 -2.10
CA ASN A 197 -28.75 33.35 -1.21
C ASN A 197 -27.74 33.39 -0.06
N ALA A 198 -27.35 32.24 0.49
CA ALA A 198 -26.32 32.16 1.53
C ALA A 198 -24.96 32.68 1.02
N LEU A 199 -24.54 32.22 -0.17
CA LEU A 199 -23.31 32.68 -0.80
C LEU A 199 -23.38 34.17 -1.19
N ALA A 200 -24.50 34.62 -1.75
CA ALA A 200 -24.71 36.04 -2.09
C ALA A 200 -24.76 36.95 -0.85
N GLY A 201 -25.19 36.40 0.30
CA GLY A 201 -25.17 37.05 1.61
C GLY A 201 -23.77 37.15 2.23
N GLY A 202 -22.75 36.57 1.61
CA GLY A 202 -21.36 36.63 2.06
C GLY A 202 -20.96 35.52 3.04
N GLU A 203 -21.78 34.48 3.23
CA GLU A 203 -21.34 33.28 3.94
C GLU A 203 -20.18 32.61 3.16
N SER A 204 -19.21 32.05 3.89
CA SER A 204 -18.09 31.37 3.26
C SER A 204 -18.53 30.08 2.57
N PHE A 205 -17.81 29.68 1.52
CA PHE A 205 -18.11 28.45 0.78
C PHE A 205 -18.19 27.22 1.71
N GLU A 206 -17.25 27.13 2.66
CA GLU A 206 -17.14 26.04 3.63
C GLU A 206 -18.36 25.99 4.55
N ALA A 207 -18.79 27.15 5.07
CA ALA A 207 -19.96 27.24 5.93
C ALA A 207 -21.23 26.83 5.19
N VAL A 208 -21.39 27.28 3.94
CA VAL A 208 -22.52 26.90 3.09
C VAL A 208 -22.46 25.41 2.75
N ALA A 209 -21.31 24.88 2.38
CA ALA A 209 -21.13 23.46 2.08
C ALA A 209 -21.46 22.56 3.27
N LYS A 210 -20.94 22.89 4.46
CA LYS A 210 -21.20 22.16 5.71
C LYS A 210 -22.68 22.15 6.09
N ARG A 211 -23.40 23.24 5.79
CA ARG A 211 -24.79 23.44 6.22
C ARG A 211 -25.82 22.97 5.19
N LEU A 212 -25.53 23.15 3.90
CA LEU A 212 -26.53 23.06 2.82
C LEU A 212 -26.18 22.08 1.70
N SER A 213 -24.96 21.52 1.64
CA SER A 213 -24.64 20.50 0.63
C SER A 213 -25.42 19.22 0.88
N ASP A 214 -26.05 18.66 -0.15
CA ASP A 214 -26.73 17.35 -0.09
C ASP A 214 -25.74 16.16 -0.24
N ASP A 215 -24.44 16.42 -0.48
CA ASP A 215 -23.42 15.36 -0.52
C ASP A 215 -23.00 14.95 0.90
N THR A 216 -23.62 13.89 1.41
CA THR A 216 -23.34 13.35 2.75
C THR A 216 -21.90 12.87 2.96
N GLY A 217 -21.15 12.61 1.88
CA GLY A 217 -19.75 12.16 1.96
C GLY A 217 -18.80 13.30 2.33
N SER A 218 -18.94 14.46 1.68
CA SER A 218 -18.05 15.61 1.89
C SER A 218 -18.64 16.71 2.76
N GLN A 219 -19.97 16.77 2.93
CA GLN A 219 -20.63 17.77 3.79
C GLN A 219 -20.02 17.81 5.20
N PRO A 220 -19.71 16.68 5.89
CA PRO A 220 -19.06 16.71 7.19
C PRO A 220 -17.72 17.45 7.19
N ASP A 221 -16.99 17.43 6.08
CA ASP A 221 -15.70 18.11 5.91
C ASP A 221 -15.84 19.42 5.13
N SER A 222 -17.01 20.06 5.30
CA SER A 222 -17.34 21.34 4.67
C SER A 222 -17.24 21.28 3.14
N GLY A 223 -17.63 20.16 2.54
CA GLY A 223 -17.58 19.91 1.10
C GLY A 223 -16.23 19.49 0.56
N LEU A 224 -15.20 19.28 1.40
CA LEU A 224 -13.86 18.91 0.96
C LEU A 224 -13.86 17.52 0.32
N LEU A 225 -13.39 17.44 -0.93
CA LEU A 225 -13.09 16.19 -1.63
C LEU A 225 -11.60 15.83 -1.55
N GLY A 226 -10.75 16.80 -1.19
CA GLY A 226 -9.30 16.62 -1.08
C GLY A 226 -8.61 16.63 -2.44
N TYR A 227 -7.51 15.89 -2.54
CA TYR A 227 -6.75 15.71 -3.78
C TYR A 227 -7.59 15.13 -4.94
N VAL A 228 -7.58 15.83 -6.07
CA VAL A 228 -8.19 15.42 -7.34
C VAL A 228 -7.21 15.65 -8.47
N ASP A 229 -7.20 14.74 -9.45
CA ASP A 229 -6.45 14.86 -10.68
C ASP A 229 -7.22 14.28 -11.87
N SER A 230 -6.60 14.22 -13.05
CA SER A 230 -7.23 13.73 -14.27
C SER A 230 -7.66 12.26 -14.23
N ASN A 231 -7.15 11.47 -13.30
CA ASN A 231 -7.49 10.06 -13.12
C ASN A 231 -8.60 9.85 -12.09
N THR A 232 -8.97 10.88 -11.33
CA THR A 232 -10.05 10.80 -10.34
C THR A 232 -11.36 10.40 -11.00
N GLN A 233 -12.03 9.38 -10.47
CA GLN A 233 -13.25 8.81 -11.02
C GLN A 233 -14.47 9.66 -10.63
N PHE A 234 -14.70 10.74 -11.36
CA PHE A 234 -15.92 11.54 -11.27
C PHE A 234 -16.72 11.47 -12.58
N VAL A 235 -17.99 11.90 -12.52
CA VAL A 235 -18.79 12.08 -13.72
C VAL A 235 -18.11 13.10 -14.66
N PRO A 236 -18.11 12.89 -15.99
CA PRO A 236 -17.27 13.64 -16.91
C PRO A 236 -17.45 15.16 -16.83
N GLU A 237 -18.67 15.64 -16.64
CA GLU A 237 -18.99 17.07 -16.56
C GLU A 237 -18.36 17.72 -15.33
N PHE A 238 -18.41 17.03 -14.18
CA PHE A 238 -17.80 17.50 -12.93
C PHE A 238 -16.27 17.53 -13.05
N LEU A 239 -15.67 16.45 -13.55
CA LEU A 239 -14.21 16.38 -13.72
C LEU A 239 -13.73 17.44 -14.70
N ALA A 240 -14.40 17.60 -15.84
CA ALA A 240 -14.04 18.60 -16.85
C ALA A 240 -14.06 20.02 -16.29
N ALA A 241 -15.12 20.39 -15.54
CA ALA A 241 -15.20 21.68 -14.88
C ALA A 241 -14.11 21.85 -13.82
N THR A 242 -13.89 20.83 -12.98
CA THR A 242 -12.84 20.81 -11.96
C THR A 242 -11.44 21.02 -12.53
N LEU A 243 -11.12 20.36 -13.66
CA LEU A 243 -9.81 20.44 -14.32
C LEU A 243 -9.58 21.73 -15.13
N ALA A 244 -10.64 22.53 -15.35
CA ALA A 244 -10.59 23.81 -16.04
C ALA A 244 -10.28 24.99 -15.09
N LEU A 245 -10.54 24.82 -13.80
CA LEU A 245 -10.35 25.86 -12.78
C LEU A 245 -8.89 25.95 -12.31
N GLY A 246 -8.49 27.17 -11.96
CA GLY A 246 -7.27 27.50 -11.24
C GLY A 246 -7.47 27.59 -9.72
N SER A 247 -6.36 27.77 -9.00
CA SER A 247 -6.37 27.93 -7.53
C SER A 247 -7.26 29.09 -7.07
N GLY A 248 -8.12 28.84 -6.08
CA GLY A 248 -9.05 29.83 -5.54
C GLY A 248 -10.29 30.10 -6.39
N GLU A 249 -10.38 29.54 -7.60
CA GLU A 249 -11.52 29.75 -8.48
C GLU A 249 -12.73 28.91 -8.07
N THR A 250 -13.92 29.46 -8.33
CA THR A 250 -15.21 28.77 -8.20
C THR A 250 -15.84 28.62 -9.58
N SER A 251 -16.42 27.46 -9.88
CA SER A 251 -17.11 27.20 -11.12
C SER A 251 -18.44 27.94 -11.24
N GLU A 252 -18.98 27.97 -12.44
CA GLU A 252 -20.43 28.07 -12.63
C GLU A 252 -21.14 26.82 -12.11
N TRP A 253 -22.46 26.85 -12.00
CA TRP A 253 -23.25 25.67 -11.63
C TRP A 253 -23.10 24.55 -12.66
N VAL A 254 -22.50 23.43 -12.25
CA VAL A 254 -22.26 22.25 -13.09
C VAL A 254 -23.39 21.25 -12.90
N ARG A 255 -24.14 21.00 -13.98
CA ARG A 255 -25.20 19.98 -13.97
C ARG A 255 -24.61 18.60 -14.21
N THR A 256 -25.00 17.64 -13.38
CA THR A 256 -24.66 16.21 -13.53
C THR A 256 -25.91 15.36 -13.35
N THR A 257 -25.80 14.03 -13.40
CA THR A 257 -26.89 13.11 -13.04
C THR A 257 -27.31 13.18 -11.57
N TYR A 258 -26.50 13.75 -10.69
CA TYR A 258 -26.79 13.85 -9.25
C TYR A 258 -27.53 15.13 -8.85
N GLY A 259 -27.60 16.11 -9.74
CA GLY A 259 -28.04 17.47 -9.43
C GLY A 259 -27.08 18.53 -9.95
N TYR A 260 -27.09 19.69 -9.30
CA TYR A 260 -26.20 20.79 -9.62
C TYR A 260 -25.09 20.91 -8.57
N HIS A 261 -23.88 21.13 -9.07
CA HIS A 261 -22.68 21.26 -8.25
C HIS A 261 -22.12 22.67 -8.40
N LEU A 262 -21.69 23.25 -7.29
CA LEU A 262 -20.79 24.39 -7.29
C LEU A 262 -19.42 23.88 -6.84
N ILE A 263 -18.38 24.10 -7.63
CA ILE A 263 -17.06 23.52 -7.42
C ILE A 263 -16.08 24.65 -7.11
N ARG A 264 -15.23 24.47 -6.10
CA ARG A 264 -14.17 25.40 -5.75
C ARG A 264 -12.84 24.66 -5.69
N ILE A 265 -11.79 25.29 -6.22
CA ILE A 265 -10.42 24.81 -6.04
C ILE A 265 -9.81 25.54 -4.86
N ASP A 266 -9.51 24.79 -3.81
CA ASP A 266 -8.88 25.35 -2.61
C ASP A 266 -7.42 25.71 -2.88
N SER A 267 -6.68 24.82 -3.56
CA SER A 267 -5.27 25.05 -3.90
C SER A 267 -4.83 24.20 -5.08
N THR A 268 -3.89 24.73 -5.86
CA THR A 268 -3.05 23.96 -6.79
C THR A 268 -1.57 24.04 -6.41
N ASP A 269 -1.26 24.61 -5.25
CA ASP A 269 0.11 24.86 -4.82
C ASP A 269 0.75 23.58 -4.30
N LEU A 270 2.00 23.34 -4.70
CA LEU A 270 2.75 22.15 -4.31
C LEU A 270 2.81 21.97 -2.79
N ALA A 271 2.97 23.06 -2.04
CA ALA A 271 3.06 23.00 -0.58
C ALA A 271 1.78 22.45 0.08
N ASP A 272 0.62 22.69 -0.52
CA ASP A 272 -0.66 22.16 -0.04
C ASP A 272 -0.89 20.75 -0.58
N LEU A 273 -0.60 20.50 -1.85
CA LEU A 273 -0.70 19.16 -2.45
C LEU A 273 0.14 18.13 -1.67
N LYS A 274 1.32 18.49 -1.19
CA LYS A 274 2.18 17.63 -0.36
C LYS A 274 1.56 17.20 0.98
N LYS A 275 0.52 17.88 1.45
CA LYS A 275 -0.21 17.54 2.68
C LYS A 275 -1.33 16.54 2.43
N GLU A 276 -1.72 16.36 1.17
CA GLU A 276 -2.76 15.41 0.79
C GLU A 276 -2.18 14.01 0.60
N ASP A 277 -2.78 13.02 1.25
CA ASP A 277 -2.34 11.61 1.16
C ASP A 277 -2.31 11.11 -0.29
N GLY A 278 -3.27 11.55 -1.11
CA GLY A 278 -3.39 11.15 -2.51
C GLY A 278 -2.26 11.65 -3.43
N PHE A 279 -1.54 12.71 -3.06
CA PHE A 279 -0.54 13.33 -3.96
C PHE A 279 0.65 12.43 -4.26
N TYR A 280 1.29 11.88 -3.23
CA TYR A 280 2.45 10.99 -3.42
C TYR A 280 2.03 9.64 -3.98
N GLN A 281 0.82 9.16 -3.67
CA GLN A 281 0.28 7.96 -4.27
C GLN A 281 0.09 8.14 -5.78
N ALA A 282 -0.43 9.30 -6.20
CA ALA A 282 -0.59 9.63 -7.61
C ALA A 282 0.77 9.78 -8.33
N LEU A 283 1.75 10.44 -7.71
CA LEU A 283 3.12 10.51 -8.24
C LEU A 283 3.75 9.12 -8.40
N SER A 284 3.63 8.26 -7.39
CA SER A 284 4.16 6.90 -7.40
C SER A 284 3.50 6.04 -8.49
N SER A 285 2.19 6.21 -8.65
CA SER A 285 1.41 5.51 -9.68
C SER A 285 1.76 5.99 -11.09
N TYR A 286 2.09 7.27 -11.25
CA TYR A 286 2.51 7.82 -12.53
C TYR A 286 3.98 7.49 -12.86
N TYR A 287 4.83 7.38 -11.84
CA TYR A 287 6.25 7.04 -11.96
C TYR A 287 6.63 5.78 -11.16
N PRO A 288 6.13 4.60 -11.53
CA PRO A 288 6.41 3.36 -10.77
C PRO A 288 7.91 3.05 -10.70
N LYS A 289 8.67 3.38 -11.74
CA LYS A 289 10.14 3.23 -11.76
C LYS A 289 10.86 4.13 -10.73
N ALA A 290 10.25 5.22 -10.28
CA ALA A 290 10.83 6.08 -9.24
C ALA A 290 10.95 5.33 -7.90
N VAL A 291 9.91 4.56 -7.54
CA VAL A 291 9.93 3.74 -6.32
C VAL A 291 10.98 2.64 -6.42
N PHE A 292 11.08 1.95 -7.57
CA PHE A 292 12.15 0.98 -7.81
C PHE A 292 13.55 1.60 -7.71
N THR A 293 13.74 2.79 -8.30
CA THR A 293 15.01 3.52 -8.26
C THR A 293 15.37 3.87 -6.81
N MET A 294 14.40 4.37 -6.03
CA MET A 294 14.58 4.67 -4.61
C MET A 294 15.03 3.43 -3.83
N ILE A 295 14.38 2.28 -4.04
CA ILE A 295 14.77 1.03 -3.37
C ILE A 295 16.19 0.63 -3.77
N TRP A 296 16.51 0.63 -5.06
CA TRP A 296 17.86 0.28 -5.53
C TRP A 296 18.94 1.21 -4.98
N GLU A 297 18.71 2.52 -4.95
CA GLU A 297 19.65 3.50 -4.40
C GLU A 297 19.91 3.32 -2.92
N ASN A 298 18.88 2.97 -2.14
CA ASN A 298 19.06 2.64 -0.73
C ASN A 298 19.79 1.30 -0.56
N ALA A 299 19.45 0.30 -1.37
CA ALA A 299 20.12 -0.98 -1.36
C ALA A 299 21.63 -0.86 -1.62
N LYS A 300 22.06 -0.02 -2.57
CA LYS A 300 23.49 0.26 -2.84
C LYS A 300 24.24 0.79 -1.62
N LYS A 301 23.57 1.50 -0.70
CA LYS A 301 24.18 2.00 0.54
C LYS A 301 24.39 0.90 1.59
N LEU A 302 23.73 -0.25 1.42
CA LEU A 302 23.77 -1.38 2.35
C LEU A 302 24.83 -2.46 2.02
N ASN A 303 25.66 -2.25 0.99
CA ASN A 303 26.67 -3.24 0.53
C ASN A 303 26.07 -4.62 0.21
N ILE A 304 25.12 -4.66 -0.74
CA ILE A 304 24.46 -5.90 -1.15
C ILE A 304 25.49 -6.93 -1.65
N ASP A 305 25.45 -8.14 -1.10
CA ASP A 305 26.25 -9.28 -1.54
C ASP A 305 25.34 -10.38 -2.07
N PHE A 306 25.33 -10.56 -3.39
CA PHE A 306 24.55 -11.60 -4.07
C PHE A 306 25.22 -12.99 -3.99
N LYS A 307 26.28 -13.15 -3.18
CA LYS A 307 26.98 -14.42 -2.93
C LYS A 307 27.47 -15.11 -4.21
N GLY A 308 27.86 -14.31 -5.21
CA GLY A 308 28.31 -14.80 -6.51
C GLY A 308 27.18 -15.25 -7.45
N ASN A 309 25.92 -14.92 -7.15
CA ASN A 309 24.78 -15.20 -8.03
C ASN A 309 24.42 -13.95 -8.85
N ASP A 310 25.12 -13.76 -9.98
CA ASP A 310 24.90 -12.64 -10.88
C ASP A 310 23.53 -12.68 -11.57
N ASP A 311 22.91 -13.86 -11.70
CA ASP A 311 21.57 -14.03 -12.28
C ASP A 311 20.49 -13.39 -11.39
N ILE A 312 20.57 -13.55 -10.06
CA ILE A 312 19.64 -12.89 -9.13
C ILE A 312 19.72 -11.36 -9.26
N LYS A 313 20.93 -10.81 -9.34
CA LYS A 313 21.12 -9.37 -9.54
C LYS A 313 20.50 -8.92 -10.86
N ALA A 314 20.79 -9.62 -11.96
CA ALA A 314 20.25 -9.29 -13.28
C ALA A 314 18.71 -9.36 -13.31
N ARG A 315 18.11 -10.36 -12.66
CA ARG A 315 16.65 -10.48 -12.55
C ARG A 315 16.01 -9.35 -11.77
N LEU A 316 16.58 -8.95 -10.64
CA LEU A 316 16.10 -7.81 -9.85
C LEU A 316 16.16 -6.52 -10.67
N LEU A 317 17.30 -6.24 -11.31
CA LEU A 317 17.47 -5.07 -12.18
C LEU A 317 16.47 -5.08 -13.34
N SER A 318 16.29 -6.23 -13.99
CA SER A 318 15.31 -6.40 -15.07
C SER A 318 13.87 -6.18 -14.58
N PHE A 319 13.49 -6.75 -13.43
CA PHE A 319 12.16 -6.57 -12.84
C PHE A 319 11.88 -5.09 -12.55
N MET A 320 12.85 -4.39 -11.97
CA MET A 320 12.79 -2.97 -11.66
C MET A 320 12.96 -2.06 -12.89
N SER A 321 13.31 -2.64 -14.05
CA SER A 321 13.70 -1.91 -15.27
C SER A 321 14.81 -0.88 -15.01
N ILE A 322 15.80 -1.23 -14.20
CA ILE A 322 16.97 -0.38 -13.87
C ILE A 322 18.17 -0.83 -14.69
N GLU A 323 18.79 0.12 -15.38
CA GLU A 323 20.08 -0.07 -16.03
C GLU A 323 21.16 0.49 -15.11
N GLU A 324 22.17 -0.31 -14.78
CA GLU A 324 23.36 0.21 -14.11
C GLU A 324 24.31 0.80 -15.16
N ALA A 325 24.76 2.03 -14.93
CA ALA A 325 25.90 2.55 -15.68
C ALA A 325 27.15 1.78 -15.24
N GLU A 326 27.93 1.29 -16.21
CA GLU A 326 29.21 0.59 -16.01
C GLU A 326 30.24 1.43 -15.25
#